data_AF-A0A933VTL8-F1
#
_entry.id   AF-A0A933VTL8-F1
#
_cell.length_a   1.000
_cell.length_b   1.000
_cell.length_c   1.000
_cell.angle_alpha   90.00
_cell.angle_beta   90.00
_cell.angle_gamma   90.00
#
_symmetry.space_group_name_H-M   'P 1'
#
loop_
_entity.id
_entity.type
_entity.pdbx_description
1 polymer ?
#
loop_
_entity_poly.entity_id
_entity_poly.type
_entity_poly.pdbx_seq_one_letter_code
_entity_poly.pdbx_strand_id
1 'polypeptide(L)'
;MSSYAALAALAHEEHALVREGRIEELPALAARREALMATLPDAIAPEAVPHLREALRVQALVTALLAEARDGLAAEIARVDRARAGAHGYAAGGAAQASRFSAAG
;
A
#
# COMPACT_ATOMS: atom_id res chain seq x y z
N MET A 1 -8.34 27.38 12.95
CA MET A 1 -8.50 25.91 13.03
C MET A 1 -7.47 25.39 14.02
N SER A 2 -7.85 24.51 14.96
CA SER A 2 -6.91 23.90 15.93
C SER A 2 -5.88 23.03 15.21
N SER A 3 -4.64 22.95 15.72
CA SER A 3 -3.59 22.06 15.18
C SER A 3 -4.01 20.59 15.22
N TYR A 4 -4.79 20.17 16.22
CA TYR A 4 -5.36 18.83 16.29
C TYR A 4 -6.47 18.61 15.25
N ALA A 5 -7.28 19.63 14.97
CA ALA A 5 -8.27 19.57 13.88
C ALA A 5 -7.59 19.46 12.51
N ALA A 6 -6.46 20.17 12.33
CA ALA A 6 -5.63 20.04 11.13
C ALA A 6 -5.03 18.63 10.98
N LEU A 7 -4.66 17.98 12.09
CA LEU A 7 -4.15 16.60 12.07
C LEU A 7 -5.23 15.61 11.64
N ALA A 8 -6.46 15.76 12.13
CA ALA A 8 -7.60 14.96 11.68
C ALA A 8 -7.89 15.18 10.18
N ALA A 9 -7.83 16.42 9.70
CA ALA A 9 -8.01 16.72 8.29
C ALA A 9 -6.93 16.07 7.40
N LEU A 10 -5.66 16.09 7.82
CA LEU A 10 -4.58 15.40 7.12
C LEU A 10 -4.80 13.88 7.07
N ALA A 11 -5.31 13.28 8.14
CA ALA A 11 -5.64 11.85 8.13
C ALA A 11 -6.72 11.53 7.09
N HIS A 12 -7.74 12.39 6.95
CA HIS A 12 -8.77 12.23 5.90
C HIS A 12 -8.22 12.39 4.49
N GLU A 13 -7.32 13.35 4.27
CA GLU A 13 -6.63 13.56 2.99
C GLU A 13 -5.78 12.33 2.65
N GLU A 14 -5.07 11.75 3.62
CA GLU A 14 -4.31 10.50 3.47
C GLU A 14 -5.22 9.34 3.05
N HIS A 15 -6.34 9.16 3.74
CA HIS A 15 -7.33 8.14 3.41
C HIS A 15 -7.91 8.32 2.00
N ALA A 16 -8.15 9.56 1.57
CA ALA A 16 -8.61 9.84 0.22
C ALA A 16 -7.57 9.41 -0.83
N LEU A 17 -6.30 9.79 -0.64
CA LEU A 17 -5.22 9.41 -1.55
C LEU A 17 -5.06 7.89 -1.67
N VAL A 18 -5.06 7.17 -0.55
CA VAL A 18 -4.94 5.70 -0.56
C VAL A 18 -6.15 5.06 -1.26
N ARG A 19 -7.36 5.53 -1.00
CA ARG A 19 -8.58 5.04 -1.64
C ARG A 19 -8.58 5.32 -3.15
N GLU A 20 -7.99 6.42 -3.58
CA GLU A 20 -7.84 6.82 -4.99
C GLU A 20 -6.64 6.16 -5.68
N GLY A 21 -5.82 5.39 -4.96
CA GLY A 21 -4.62 4.74 -5.49
C GLY A 21 -3.44 5.69 -5.72
N ARG A 22 -3.52 6.95 -5.28
CA ARG A 22 -2.51 8.02 -5.43
C ARG A 22 -1.44 7.92 -4.35
N ILE A 23 -0.83 6.75 -4.22
CA ILE A 23 0.10 6.40 -3.15
C ILE A 23 1.40 7.23 -3.24
N GLU A 24 1.77 7.66 -4.45
CA GLU A 24 2.92 8.50 -4.75
C GLU A 24 2.86 9.90 -4.10
N GLU A 25 1.67 10.35 -3.68
CA GLU A 25 1.48 11.65 -3.00
C GLU A 25 1.60 11.56 -1.48
N LEU A 26 1.59 10.34 -0.92
CA LEU A 26 1.72 10.13 0.53
C LEU A 26 3.00 10.70 1.14
N PRO A 27 4.18 10.66 0.50
CA PRO A 27 5.39 11.26 1.07
C PRO A 27 5.27 12.76 1.32
N ALA A 28 4.61 13.49 0.39
CA ALA A 28 4.38 14.93 0.55
C ALA A 28 3.42 15.22 1.72
N LEU A 29 2.39 14.38 1.87
CA LEU A 29 1.45 14.48 2.99
C LEU A 29 2.10 14.12 4.33
N ALA A 30 2.96 13.10 4.36
CA ALA A 30 3.73 12.70 5.53
C ALA A 30 4.63 13.85 6.03
N ALA A 31 5.33 14.54 5.13
CA ALA A 31 6.14 15.71 5.49
C ALA A 31 5.30 16.84 6.11
N ARG A 32 4.09 17.10 5.57
CA ARG A 32 3.15 18.08 6.15
C ARG A 32 2.69 17.64 7.54
N ARG A 33 2.39 16.36 7.73
CA ARG A 33 1.99 15.78 9.03
C ARG A 33 3.11 15.91 10.06
N GLU A 34 4.34 15.59 9.69
CA GLU A 34 5.52 15.71 10.57
C GLU A 34 5.75 17.15 11.00
N ALA A 35 5.70 18.10 10.05
CA ALA A 35 5.81 19.52 10.35
C ALA A 35 4.70 19.99 11.31
N LEU A 36 3.46 19.54 11.11
CA LEU A 36 2.35 19.87 12.01
C LEU A 36 2.54 19.25 13.40
N MET A 37 2.96 17.98 13.47
CA MET A 37 3.20 17.29 14.73
C MET A 37 4.28 17.98 15.57
N ALA A 38 5.32 18.53 14.93
CA ALA A 38 6.34 19.32 15.61
C ALA A 38 5.83 20.62 16.24
N THR A 39 4.62 21.08 15.88
CA THR A 39 4.00 22.30 16.46
C THR A 39 2.96 21.98 17.54
N LEU A 40 2.72 20.71 17.85
CA LEU A 40 1.72 20.33 18.84
C LEU A 40 2.20 20.69 20.25
N PRO A 41 1.31 21.22 21.10
CA PRO A 41 1.65 21.46 22.50
C PRO A 41 1.79 20.13 23.25
N ASP A 42 2.70 20.10 24.23
CA ASP A 42 2.91 18.92 25.09
C ASP A 42 1.67 18.59 25.94
N ALA A 43 0.92 19.62 26.33
CA ALA A 43 -0.33 19.48 27.06
C ALA A 43 -1.52 19.38 26.10
N ILE A 44 -2.19 18.23 26.10
CA ILE A 44 -3.40 18.00 25.29
C ILE A 44 -4.61 18.60 26.01
N ALA A 45 -5.23 19.60 25.39
CA ALA A 45 -6.47 20.18 25.90
C ALA A 45 -7.66 19.22 25.68
N PRO A 46 -8.67 19.17 26.58
CA PRO A 46 -9.82 18.28 26.44
C PRO A 46 -10.56 18.39 25.10
N GLU A 47 -10.64 19.60 24.53
CA GLU A 47 -11.24 19.88 23.23
C GLU A 47 -10.48 19.24 22.04
N ALA A 48 -9.22 18.85 22.22
CA ALA A 48 -8.43 18.15 21.21
C ALA A 48 -8.76 16.66 21.10
N VAL A 49 -9.34 16.06 22.15
CA VAL A 49 -9.58 14.62 22.25
C VAL A 49 -10.45 14.07 21.10
N PRO A 50 -11.56 14.72 20.70
CA PRO A 50 -12.36 14.26 19.56
C PRO A 50 -11.55 14.22 18.26
N HIS A 51 -10.70 15.22 18.01
CA HIS A 51 -9.88 15.28 16.80
C HIS A 51 -8.79 14.20 16.79
N LEU A 52 -8.17 13.92 17.93
CA LEU A 52 -7.19 12.83 18.06
C LEU A 52 -7.83 11.46 17.84
N ARG A 53 -9.02 11.23 18.40
CA ARG A 53 -9.79 9.99 18.18
C ARG A 53 -10.12 9.81 16.70
N GLU A 54 -10.54 10.88 16.04
CA GLU A 54 -10.85 10.82 14.62
C GLU A 54 -9.62 10.55 13.76
N ALA A 55 -8.51 11.25 14.02
CA ALA A 55 -7.25 11.00 13.33
C ALA A 55 -6.81 9.54 13.49
N LEU A 56 -6.88 8.97 14.70
CA LEU A 56 -6.55 7.57 14.95
C LEU A 56 -7.49 6.60 14.21
N ARG A 57 -8.79 6.87 14.23
CA ARG A 57 -9.79 6.05 13.53
C ARG A 57 -9.49 6.01 12.03
N VAL A 58 -9.19 7.16 11.43
CA VAL A 58 -8.90 7.25 10.00
C VAL A 58 -7.56 6.59 9.66
N GLN A 59 -6.54 6.73 10.52
CA GLN A 59 -5.26 6.04 10.32
C GLN A 59 -5.37 4.51 10.35
N ALA A 60 -6.29 3.96 11.15
CA ALA A 60 -6.58 2.52 11.11
C ALA A 60 -7.16 2.09 9.74
N LEU A 61 -8.01 2.93 9.13
CA LEU A 61 -8.54 2.67 7.79
C LEU A 61 -7.45 2.76 6.71
N VAL A 62 -6.59 3.78 6.77
CA VAL A 62 -5.43 3.92 5.88
C VAL A 62 -4.55 2.68 5.96
N THR A 63 -4.23 2.24 7.19
CA THR A 63 -3.40 1.04 7.43
C THR A 63 -4.02 -0.20 6.80
N ALA A 64 -5.34 -0.39 6.97
CA ALA A 64 -6.04 -1.53 6.39
C ALA A 64 -5.99 -1.53 4.85
N LEU A 65 -6.25 -0.38 4.22
CA LEU A 65 -6.21 -0.24 2.77
C LEU A 65 -4.80 -0.48 2.19
N LEU A 66 -3.76 0.04 2.84
CA LEU A 66 -2.39 -0.19 2.42
C LEU A 66 -1.97 -1.66 2.56
N ALA A 67 -2.43 -2.33 3.61
CA ALA A 67 -2.21 -3.77 3.78
C ALA A 67 -2.88 -4.57 2.65
N GLU A 68 -4.14 -4.25 2.34
CA GLU A 68 -4.87 -4.88 1.22
C GLU A 68 -4.18 -4.65 -0.12
N ALA A 69 -3.75 -3.40 -0.40
CA ALA A 69 -3.03 -3.07 -1.64
C ALA A 69 -1.71 -3.84 -1.77
N ARG A 70 -0.94 -3.93 -0.67
CA ARG A 70 0.30 -4.70 -0.61
C ARG A 70 0.05 -6.19 -0.89
N ASP A 71 -0.97 -6.76 -0.25
CA ASP A 71 -1.28 -8.18 -0.37
C ASP A 71 -1.78 -8.53 -1.79
N GLY A 72 -2.55 -7.62 -2.40
CA GLY A 72 -2.95 -7.68 -3.80
C GLY A 72 -1.75 -7.70 -4.74
N LEU A 73 -0.82 -6.75 -4.58
CA LEU A 73 0.39 -6.68 -5.39
C LEU A 73 1.26 -7.94 -5.25
N ALA A 74 1.40 -8.47 -4.02
CA ALA A 74 2.14 -9.71 -3.78
C ALA A 74 1.51 -10.91 -4.51
N ALA A 75 0.18 -11.01 -4.51
CA ALA A 75 -0.54 -12.06 -5.22
C ALA A 75 -0.38 -11.94 -6.75
N GLU A 76 -0.31 -10.74 -7.29
CA GLU A 76 -0.06 -10.47 -8.71
C GLU A 76 1.36 -10.88 -9.12
N ILE A 77 2.38 -10.48 -8.37
CA ILE A 77 3.77 -10.88 -8.61
C ILE A 77 3.88 -12.41 -8.62
N ALA A 78 3.33 -13.08 -7.61
CA ALA A 78 3.36 -14.53 -7.52
C ALA A 78 2.64 -15.21 -8.70
N ARG A 79 1.60 -14.57 -9.27
CA ARG A 79 0.90 -15.07 -10.46
C ARG A 79 1.77 -14.97 -11.71
N VAL A 80 2.44 -13.84 -11.90
CA VAL A 80 3.36 -13.60 -13.03
C VAL A 80 4.52 -14.60 -12.97
N ASP A 81 5.11 -14.82 -11.80
CA ASP A 81 6.20 -15.78 -11.62
C ASP A 81 5.79 -17.21 -11.98
N ARG A 82 4.59 -17.64 -11.53
CA ARG A 82 4.05 -18.96 -11.89
C ARG A 82 3.79 -19.09 -13.38
N ALA A 83 3.25 -18.04 -14.03
CA ALA A 83 3.01 -18.04 -15.47
C ALA A 83 4.32 -18.18 -16.25
N ARG A 84 5.37 -17.46 -15.83
CA ARG A 84 6.71 -17.54 -16.43
C ARG A 84 7.33 -18.93 -16.23
N ALA A 85 7.23 -19.50 -15.04
CA ALA A 85 7.72 -20.85 -14.76
C ALA A 85 7.02 -21.90 -15.63
N GLY A 86 5.69 -21.79 -15.79
CA GLY A 86 4.91 -22.66 -16.67
C GLY A 86 5.34 -22.54 -18.14
N ALA A 87 5.51 -21.32 -18.67
CA ALA A 87 5.96 -21.10 -20.03
C ALA A 87 7.34 -21.71 -20.30
N HIS A 88 8.29 -21.58 -19.37
CA HIS A 88 9.59 -22.23 -19.47
C HIS A 88 9.47 -23.76 -19.42
N GLY A 89 8.56 -24.31 -18.62
CA GLY A 89 8.29 -25.74 -18.56
C GLY A 89 7.78 -26.31 -19.89
N TYR A 90 6.87 -25.60 -20.57
CA TYR A 90 6.40 -26.02 -21.90
C TYR A 90 7.49 -25.96 -22.97
N ALA A 91 8.34 -24.93 -22.95
CA ALA A 91 9.47 -24.84 -23.88
C ALA A 91 10.47 -26.00 -23.69
N ALA A 92 10.79 -26.34 -22.43
CA ALA A 92 11.68 -27.46 -22.12
C ALA A 92 11.05 -28.82 -22.45
N GLY A 93 9.76 -29.01 -22.16
CA GLY A 93 9.01 -30.23 -22.48
C GLY A 93 8.89 -30.47 -23.99
N GLY A 94 8.62 -29.42 -24.75
CA GLY A 94 8.58 -29.47 -26.23
C GLY A 94 9.94 -29.81 -26.85
N ALA A 95 11.03 -29.22 -26.34
CA ALA A 95 12.38 -29.52 -26.80
C ALA A 95 12.81 -30.97 -26.48
N ALA A 96 12.48 -31.47 -25.27
CA ALA A 96 12.78 -32.85 -24.88
C ALA A 96 11.98 -33.88 -25.70
N GLN A 97 10.73 -33.57 -26.07
CA GLN A 97 9.90 -34.45 -26.90
C GLN A 97 10.38 -34.50 -28.35
N ALA A 98 10.78 -33.36 -28.93
CA ALA A 98 11.36 -33.31 -30.27
C ALA A 98 12.68 -34.10 -30.38
N SER A 99 13.55 -34.01 -29.37
CA SER A 99 14.81 -34.78 -29.35
C SER A 99 14.60 -36.29 -29.27
N ARG A 100 13.55 -36.79 -28.59
CA ARG A 100 13.25 -38.23 -28.52
C ARG A 100 12.72 -38.79 -29.84
N PHE A 101 11.92 -38.02 -30.57
CA PHE A 101 11.43 -38.42 -31.89
C PHE A 101 12.54 -38.47 -32.94
N SER A 102 13.56 -37.60 -32.84
CA SER A 102 14.70 -37.58 -33.77
C SER A 102 15.72 -38.69 -33.55
N ALA A 103 15.74 -39.35 -32.38
CA ALA A 103 16.72 -40.42 -32.05
C ALA A 103 16.20 -41.84 -32.36
N ALA A 104 14.96 -41.95 -32.86
CA ALA A 104 14.28 -43.23 -33.12
C ALA A 104 14.13 -43.58 -34.61
N GLY A 105 14.79 -42.82 -35.52
CA GLY A 105 14.84 -43.08 -36.96
C GLY A 105 16.26 -43.22 -37.46
#